data_AF-A0A3D0M1C3-F1
#
_entry.id   AF-A0A3D0M1C3-F1
#
_cell.length_a   1.000
_cell.length_b   1.000
_cell.length_c   1.000
_cell.angle_alpha   90.00
_cell.angle_beta   90.00
_cell.angle_gamma   90.00
#
_symmetry.space_group_name_H-M   'P 1'
#
loop_
_entity.id
_entity.type
_entity.pdbx_description
1 polymer ?
#
loop_
_entity_poly.entity_id
_entity_poly.type
_entity_poly.pdbx_seq_one_letter_code
_entity_poly.pdbx_strand_id
1 'polypeptide(L)'
;MKLILLGAPGAGKGTQAEIICERYNIPAISTGNIIREALKSGTEMGIRAKSYMDEGKLVPDEVVIGIIQERLAKNDCSNGFVLDGFPRTIPQAEALD
;
A
#
# COMPACT_ATOMS: atom_id res chain seq x y z
N MET A 1 14.16 -3.31 -7.53
CA MET A 1 13.81 -4.48 -6.68
C MET A 1 12.39 -4.30 -6.13
N LYS A 2 11.48 -5.27 -6.30
CA LYS A 2 10.08 -5.14 -5.86
C LYS A 2 9.80 -6.24 -4.85
N LEU A 3 9.42 -5.87 -3.62
CA LEU A 3 9.27 -6.82 -2.50
C LEU A 3 7.91 -6.71 -1.85
N ILE A 4 7.42 -7.84 -1.35
CA ILE A 4 6.23 -7.94 -0.51
C ILE A 4 6.66 -8.54 0.83
N LEU A 5 6.28 -7.90 1.94
CA LEU A 5 6.49 -8.42 3.29
C LEU A 5 5.18 -8.94 3.87
N LEU A 6 5.10 -10.26 4.01
CA LEU A 6 4.01 -10.97 4.66
C LEU A 6 4.46 -11.53 6.00
N GLY A 7 3.56 -11.55 6.97
CA GLY A 7 3.84 -12.05 8.31
C GLY A 7 2.87 -11.52 9.35
N ALA A 8 2.78 -12.21 10.49
CA ALA A 8 1.88 -11.86 11.57
C ALA A 8 2.12 -10.44 12.13
N PRO A 9 1.12 -9.81 12.77
CA PRO A 9 1.34 -8.62 13.59
C PRO A 9 2.43 -8.88 14.63
N GLY A 10 3.32 -7.91 14.86
CA GLY A 10 4.44 -8.06 15.80
C GLY A 10 5.65 -8.85 15.29
N ALA A 11 5.61 -9.46 14.09
CA ALA A 11 6.72 -10.24 13.53
C ALA A 11 7.95 -9.41 13.08
N GLY A 12 7.97 -8.10 13.31
CA GLY A 12 9.11 -7.23 12.93
C GLY A 12 9.18 -6.81 11.46
N LYS A 13 8.10 -6.97 10.68
CA LYS A 13 8.06 -6.58 9.26
C LYS A 13 8.48 -5.13 9.01
N GLY A 14 7.96 -4.17 9.79
CA GLY A 14 8.30 -2.76 9.65
C GLY A 14 9.80 -2.51 9.86
N THR A 15 10.39 -3.12 10.90
CA THR A 15 11.85 -3.04 11.16
C THR A 15 12.66 -3.59 9.99
N GLN A 16 12.27 -4.74 9.43
CA GLN A 16 12.96 -5.29 8.27
C GLN A 16 12.75 -4.45 7.00
N ALA A 17 11.56 -3.89 6.82
CA ALA A 17 11.25 -2.98 5.71
C ALA A 17 12.18 -1.75 5.75
N GLU A 18 12.35 -1.12 6.90
CA GLU A 18 13.24 0.03 7.07
C GLU A 18 14.68 -0.29 6.67
N ILE A 19 15.23 -1.41 7.16
CA ILE A 19 16.59 -1.86 6.84
C ILE A 19 16.77 -2.12 5.33
N ILE A 20 15.78 -2.77 4.71
CA ILE A 20 15.80 -3.06 3.27
C ILE A 20 15.71 -1.75 2.47
N CYS A 21 14.79 -0.88 2.84
CA CYS A 21 14.58 0.40 2.17
C CYS A 21 15.82 1.29 2.23
N GLU A 22 16.50 1.36 3.37
CA GLU A 22 17.76 2.10 3.52
C GLU A 22 18.88 1.49 2.66
N ARG A 23 19.05 0.17 2.71
CA ARG A 23 20.11 -0.53 1.95
C ARG A 23 19.97 -0.37 0.44
N TYR A 24 18.74 -0.40 -0.07
CA TYR A 24 18.48 -0.39 -1.52
C TYR A 24 17.95 0.94 -2.04
N ASN A 25 17.81 1.94 -1.17
CA ASN A 25 17.25 3.26 -1.48
C ASN A 25 15.90 3.17 -2.22
N ILE A 26 14.96 2.41 -1.63
CA ILE A 26 13.60 2.22 -2.14
C ILE A 26 12.56 2.57 -1.06
N PRO A 27 11.36 3.04 -1.41
CA PRO A 27 10.35 3.40 -0.43
C PRO A 27 9.67 2.16 0.20
N ALA A 28 9.35 2.28 1.49
CA ALA A 28 8.39 1.40 2.16
C ALA A 28 6.96 1.93 1.95
N ILE A 29 6.06 1.07 1.48
CA ILE A 29 4.67 1.39 1.20
C ILE A 29 3.81 0.52 2.12
N SER A 30 3.24 1.15 3.14
CA SER A 30 2.27 0.51 4.02
C SER A 30 0.85 0.83 3.56
N THR A 31 -0.01 -0.18 3.44
CA THR A 31 -1.42 -0.02 3.02
C THR A 31 -2.19 0.94 3.93
N GLY A 32 -1.94 0.89 5.25
CA GLY A 32 -2.61 1.78 6.19
C GLY A 32 -2.19 3.24 6.04
N ASN A 33 -0.92 3.48 5.71
CA ASN A 33 -0.43 4.84 5.46
C ASN A 33 -0.92 5.38 4.14
N ILE A 34 -0.92 4.55 3.08
CA ILE A 34 -1.30 5.03 1.75
C ILE A 34 -2.78 5.37 1.65
N ILE A 35 -3.66 4.59 2.30
CA ILE A 35 -5.08 4.91 2.37
C ILE A 35 -5.26 6.24 3.10
N ARG A 36 -4.60 6.43 4.25
CA ARG A 36 -4.66 7.71 5.00
C ARG A 36 -4.10 8.89 4.20
N GLU A 37 -3.06 8.70 3.41
CA GLU A 37 -2.51 9.73 2.54
C GLU A 37 -3.50 10.09 1.43
N ALA A 38 -4.06 9.10 0.72
CA ALA A 38 -5.07 9.30 -0.32
C ALA A 38 -6.32 10.04 0.19
N LEU A 39 -6.79 9.71 1.40
CA LEU A 39 -7.88 10.41 2.07
C LEU A 39 -7.56 11.88 2.34
N LYS A 40 -6.33 12.18 2.74
CA LYS A 40 -5.88 13.55 3.05
C LYS A 40 -5.62 14.38 1.80
N SER A 41 -5.06 13.78 0.76
CA SER A 41 -4.77 14.45 -0.52
C SER A 41 -6.00 14.62 -1.40
N GLY A 42 -7.10 13.91 -1.10
CA GLY A 42 -8.35 14.03 -1.85
C GLY A 42 -8.23 13.49 -3.27
N THR A 43 -7.43 12.45 -3.49
CA THR A 43 -7.40 11.76 -4.80
C THR A 43 -8.76 11.14 -5.09
N GLU A 44 -9.05 10.85 -6.36
CA GLU A 44 -10.32 10.21 -6.75
C GLU A 44 -10.56 8.92 -5.95
N MET A 45 -9.54 8.07 -5.86
CA MET A 45 -9.61 6.83 -5.06
C MET A 45 -9.67 7.10 -3.57
N GLY A 46 -9.00 8.15 -3.07
CA GLY A 46 -9.13 8.60 -1.69
C GLY A 46 -10.55 9.02 -1.33
N ILE A 47 -11.23 9.80 -2.19
CA ILE A 47 -12.61 10.24 -1.98
C ILE A 47 -13.56 9.03 -1.95
N ARG A 48 -13.37 8.07 -2.87
CA ARG A 48 -14.13 6.81 -2.85
C ARG A 48 -13.88 6.01 -1.58
N ALA A 49 -12.62 5.85 -1.15
CA ALA A 49 -12.32 5.16 0.09
C ALA A 49 -12.99 5.83 1.29
N LYS A 50 -13.01 7.18 1.31
CA LYS A 50 -13.64 7.96 2.37
C LYS A 50 -15.13 7.68 2.49
N SER A 51 -15.88 7.58 1.38
CA SER A 51 -17.32 7.34 1.45
C SER A 51 -17.65 6.00 2.11
N TYR A 52 -16.88 4.94 1.82
CA TYR A 52 -17.07 3.65 2.50
C TYR A 52 -16.72 3.73 3.98
N MET A 53 -15.62 4.39 4.34
CA MET A 53 -15.17 4.52 5.72
C MET A 53 -16.13 5.35 6.58
N ASP A 54 -16.65 6.46 6.06
CA ASP A 54 -17.61 7.31 6.75
C ASP A 54 -18.95 6.58 6.99
N GLU A 55 -19.30 5.61 6.14
CA GLU A 55 -20.45 4.72 6.29
C GLU A 55 -20.17 3.49 7.19
N GLY A 56 -18.96 3.36 7.74
CA GLY A 56 -18.55 2.20 8.54
C GLY A 56 -18.41 0.90 7.73
N LYS A 57 -18.31 1.00 6.40
CA LYS A 57 -18.15 -0.13 5.49
C LYS A 57 -16.67 -0.42 5.24
N LEU A 58 -16.39 -1.66 4.86
CA LEU A 58 -15.07 -2.05 4.37
C LEU A 58 -14.81 -1.41 3.01
N VAL A 59 -13.59 -0.91 2.82
CA VAL A 59 -13.13 -0.38 1.53
C VAL A 59 -12.97 -1.55 0.55
N PRO A 60 -13.64 -1.54 -0.61
CA PRO A 60 -13.53 -2.62 -1.61
C PRO A 60 -12.12 -2.79 -2.17
N ASP A 61 -11.77 -4.01 -2.58
CA ASP A 61 -10.47 -4.34 -3.15
C ASP A 61 -10.10 -3.45 -4.35
N GLU A 62 -11.06 -3.16 -5.24
CA GLU A 62 -10.87 -2.28 -6.40
C GLU A 62 -10.36 -0.88 -6.02
N VAL A 63 -10.85 -0.32 -4.90
CA VAL A 63 -10.45 1.00 -4.42
C VAL A 63 -9.04 0.92 -3.83
N VAL A 64 -8.75 -0.12 -3.05
CA VAL A 64 -7.41 -0.32 -2.47
C VAL A 64 -6.36 -0.54 -3.57
N ILE A 65 -6.69 -1.34 -4.58
CA ILE A 65 -5.84 -1.58 -5.76
C ILE A 65 -5.56 -0.25 -6.47
N GLY A 66 -6.59 0.56 -6.73
CA GLY A 66 -6.42 1.89 -7.34
C GLY A 66 -5.47 2.80 -6.57
N ILE A 67 -5.62 2.88 -5.24
CA ILE A 67 -4.72 3.66 -4.38
C ILE A 67 -3.27 3.15 -4.47
N ILE A 68 -3.07 1.83 -4.49
CA ILE A 68 -1.73 1.24 -4.60
C ILE A 68 -1.13 1.53 -5.97
N GLN A 69 -1.89 1.41 -7.06
CA GLN A 69 -1.42 1.72 -8.41
C GLN A 69 -1.00 3.18 -8.55
N GLU A 70 -1.80 4.13 -8.03
CA GLU A 70 -1.44 5.56 -7.98
C GLU A 70 -0.13 5.78 -7.22
N ARG A 71 0.09 5.05 -6.12
CA ARG A 71 1.31 5.15 -5.33
C ARG A 71 2.53 4.61 -6.06
N LEU A 72 2.39 3.45 -6.70
CA LEU A 72 3.47 2.79 -7.43
C LEU A 72 3.88 3.55 -8.69
N ALA A 73 3.00 4.41 -9.22
CA ALA A 73 3.29 5.30 -10.33
C ALA A 73 4.17 6.51 -9.96
N LYS A 74 4.41 6.79 -8.67
CA LYS A 74 5.29 7.89 -8.25
C LYS A 74 6.76 7.60 -8.59
N ASN A 75 7.52 8.65 -8.92
CA ASN A 75 8.91 8.54 -9.38
C ASN A 75 9.86 7.83 -8.40
N ASP A 76 9.60 7.92 -7.09
CA ASP A 76 10.40 7.27 -6.06
C ASP A 76 10.27 5.73 -6.06
N CYS A 77 9.23 5.19 -6.70
CA CYS A 77 9.04 3.74 -6.88
C CYS A 77 9.73 3.17 -8.12
N SER A 78 10.32 4.01 -8.98
CA SER A 78 10.95 3.59 -10.24
C SER A 78 12.08 2.56 -10.05
N ASN A 79 12.87 2.72 -8.99
CA ASN A 79 13.98 1.83 -8.65
C ASN A 79 13.55 0.60 -7.83
N GLY A 80 12.30 0.59 -7.37
CA GLY A 80 11.75 -0.48 -6.53
C GLY A 80 10.89 0.04 -5.38
N PHE A 81 10.42 -0.90 -4.56
CA PHE A 81 9.59 -0.61 -3.38
C PHE A 81 9.45 -1.86 -2.51
N VAL A 82 9.01 -1.65 -1.27
CA VAL A 82 8.57 -2.70 -0.35
C VAL A 82 7.09 -2.48 -0.02
N LEU A 83 6.23 -3.45 -0.30
CA LEU A 83 4.83 -3.47 0.13
C LEU A 83 4.71 -4.16 1.50
N ASP A 84 4.22 -3.44 2.52
CA ASP A 84 3.90 -3.99 3.84
C ASP A 84 2.39 -4.00 4.05
N GLY A 85 1.84 -5.22 4.15
CA GLY A 85 0.42 -5.43 4.41
C GLY A 85 -0.49 -5.40 3.17
N PHE A 86 0.08 -5.48 1.96
CA PHE A 86 -0.61 -5.70 0.69
C PHE A 86 0.19 -6.68 -0.18
N PRO A 87 -0.43 -7.66 -0.85
CA PRO A 87 -1.86 -7.94 -0.88
C PRO A 87 -2.34 -8.67 0.40
N ARG A 88 -3.65 -8.63 0.65
CA ARG A 88 -4.34 -9.38 1.73
C ARG A 88 -5.39 -10.35 1.23
N THR A 89 -5.79 -10.24 -0.03
CA THR A 89 -6.77 -11.10 -0.70
C THR A 89 -6.18 -11.61 -2.01
N ILE A 90 -6.76 -12.68 -2.57
CA ILE A 90 -6.35 -13.21 -3.87
C ILE A 90 -6.56 -12.17 -4.99
N PRO A 91 -7.70 -11.47 -5.09
CA PRO A 91 -7.89 -10.42 -6.10
C PRO A 91 -6.84 -9.30 -6.04
N GLN A 92 -6.42 -8.90 -4.83
CA GLN A 92 -5.34 -7.92 -4.67
C GLN A 92 -3.99 -8.44 -5.17
N ALA A 93 -3.72 -9.73 -5.01
CA ALA A 93 -2.49 -10.36 -5.49
C ALA A 93 -2.49 -10.46 -7.02
N GLU A 94 -3.61 -10.87 -7.62
CA GLU A 94 -3.78 -10.92 -9.08
C GLU A 94 -3.64 -9.54 -9.73
N ALA A 95 -4.02 -8.47 -9.03
CA ALA A 95 -3.86 -7.10 -9.52
C ALA A 95 -2.42 -6.55 -9.47
N LEU A 96 -1.46 -7.30 -8.90
CA LEU A 96 -0.04 -6.94 -8.86
C LEU A 96 0.79 -7.56 -10.00
N ASP A 97 0.26 -8.58 -10.69
CA ASP A 97 0.87 -9.18 -11.88
C ASP A 97 0.79 -8.24 -13.10
#